data_AF-A0AA86ULW6-F1
#
_entry.id   AF-A0AA86ULW6-F1
#
_cell.length_a   1.000
_cell.length_b   1.000
_cell.length_c   1.000
_cell.angle_alpha   90.00
_cell.angle_beta   90.00
_cell.angle_gamma   90.00
#
_symmetry.space_group_name_H-M   'P 1'
#
loop_
_entity.id
_entity.type
_entity.pdbx_description
1 polymer ?
#
loop_
_entity_poly.entity_id
_entity_poly.type
_entity_poly.pdbx_seq_one_letter_code
_entity_poly.pdbx_strand_id
1 'polypeptide(L)'
;MTVSIQQQDKIDNIETKWQYILKDTYNVENFIRMQRLLVLIIQHLVDHLKEHFDQISTSKDMEKRYALFKQMEYDFKQFIQNKQFITKEDARNNRITPEELMKHNTEDDAWFSYRGYVYDVSPYGQFHPGGLRCFKEYFGFDVTRVVIMKHKHVNIDSFICKLVIGMLDGDPILPQNNRE
;
A
#
# COMPACT_ATOMS: atom_id res chain seq x y z
N MET A 1 -29.45 -18.28 -21.16
CA MET A 1 -28.37 -18.15 -22.16
C MET A 1 -28.22 -19.51 -22.81
N THR A 2 -28.72 -19.67 -24.02
CA THR A 2 -28.68 -20.93 -24.78
C THR A 2 -27.31 -21.06 -25.42
N VAL A 3 -26.54 -22.07 -25.02
CA VAL A 3 -25.25 -22.40 -25.65
C VAL A 3 -25.52 -22.84 -27.08
N SER A 4 -24.79 -22.30 -28.04
CA SER A 4 -25.00 -22.63 -29.45
C SER A 4 -24.57 -24.08 -29.72
N ILE A 5 -25.18 -24.73 -30.72
CA ILE A 5 -24.90 -26.13 -31.08
C ILE A 5 -23.39 -26.35 -31.31
N GLN A 6 -22.70 -25.41 -31.97
CA GLN A 6 -21.25 -25.46 -32.17
C GLN A 6 -20.41 -25.36 -30.89
N GLN A 7 -20.93 -24.69 -29.85
CA GLN A 7 -20.28 -24.64 -28.54
C GLN A 7 -20.54 -25.91 -27.74
N GLN A 8 -21.74 -26.50 -27.87
CA GLN A 8 -22.06 -27.79 -27.27
C GLN A 8 -21.19 -28.92 -27.86
N ASP A 9 -21.03 -28.97 -29.19
CA ASP A 9 -20.16 -29.94 -29.86
C ASP A 9 -18.69 -29.85 -29.41
N LYS A 10 -18.21 -28.64 -29.10
CA LYS A 10 -16.86 -28.44 -28.54
C LYS A 10 -16.75 -28.94 -27.11
N ILE A 11 -17.77 -28.73 -26.30
CA ILE A 11 -17.83 -29.20 -24.91
C ILE A 11 -17.90 -30.73 -24.88
N ASP A 12 -18.75 -31.34 -25.70
CA ASP A 12 -18.92 -32.79 -25.77
C ASP A 12 -17.65 -33.49 -26.28
N ASN A 13 -16.92 -32.87 -27.21
CA ASN A 13 -15.62 -33.34 -27.69
C ASN A 13 -14.54 -33.28 -26.58
N ILE A 14 -14.54 -32.20 -25.79
CA ILE A 14 -13.66 -32.06 -24.63
C ILE A 14 -14.00 -33.13 -23.58
N GLU A 15 -15.28 -33.35 -23.28
CA GLU A 15 -15.76 -34.32 -22.29
C GLU A 15 -15.42 -35.76 -22.70
N THR A 16 -15.59 -36.09 -23.98
CA THR A 16 -15.18 -37.40 -24.53
C THR A 16 -13.67 -37.62 -24.43
N LYS A 17 -12.88 -36.56 -24.63
CA LYS A 17 -11.42 -36.62 -24.49
C LYS A 17 -10.99 -36.78 -23.02
N TRP A 18 -11.71 -36.17 -22.07
CA TRP A 18 -11.50 -36.38 -20.64
C TRP A 18 -11.83 -37.81 -20.20
N GLN A 19 -12.91 -38.40 -20.71
CA GLN A 19 -13.28 -39.79 -20.44
C GLN A 19 -12.21 -40.79 -20.90
N TYR A 20 -11.48 -40.49 -21.98
CA TYR A 20 -10.34 -41.32 -22.43
C TYR A 20 -9.11 -41.17 -21.53
N ILE A 21 -8.83 -39.96 -21.04
CA ILE A 21 -7.70 -39.68 -20.14
C ILE A 21 -7.93 -40.28 -18.74
N LEU A 22 -9.18 -40.35 -18.28
CA LEU A 22 -9.56 -40.88 -16.97
C LEU A 22 -9.66 -42.42 -16.92
N LYS A 23 -9.59 -43.13 -18.06
CA LYS A 23 -9.63 -44.61 -18.08
C LYS A 23 -8.32 -45.28 -17.65
N ASP A 24 -7.22 -44.53 -17.57
CA ASP A 24 -5.88 -45.03 -17.17
C ASP A 24 -5.31 -44.25 -15.97
N THR A 25 -6.08 -44.15 -14.89
CA THR A 25 -5.73 -43.40 -13.66
C THR A 25 -4.64 -44.04 -12.78
N TYR A 26 -3.92 -45.06 -13.28
CA TYR A 26 -2.72 -45.61 -12.62
C TYR A 26 -1.45 -45.52 -13.48
N ASN A 27 -1.47 -44.74 -14.57
CA ASN A 27 -0.28 -44.50 -15.38
C ASN A 27 0.35 -43.15 -15.02
N VAL A 28 1.60 -43.20 -14.54
CA VAL A 28 2.41 -42.03 -14.17
C VAL A 28 2.49 -41.00 -15.31
N GLU A 29 2.47 -41.44 -16.57
CA GLU A 29 2.47 -40.53 -17.72
C GLU A 29 1.19 -39.69 -17.82
N ASN A 30 0.02 -40.26 -17.51
CA ASN A 30 -1.25 -39.53 -17.55
C ASN A 30 -1.35 -38.52 -16.41
N PHE A 31 -0.81 -38.86 -15.23
CA PHE A 31 -0.68 -37.92 -14.11
C PHE A 31 0.27 -36.75 -14.46
N ILE A 32 1.41 -37.04 -15.09
CA ILE A 32 2.35 -36.00 -15.54
C ILE A 32 1.71 -35.12 -16.63
N ARG A 33 0.96 -35.71 -17.57
CA ARG A 33 0.22 -34.96 -18.61
C ARG A 33 -0.86 -34.06 -18.01
N MET A 34 -1.61 -34.56 -17.03
CA MET A 34 -2.60 -33.79 -16.27
C MET A 34 -1.96 -32.62 -15.53
N GLN A 35 -0.85 -32.84 -14.82
CA GLN A 35 -0.14 -31.77 -14.12
C GLN A 35 0.41 -30.71 -15.07
N ARG A 36 0.98 -31.11 -16.21
CA ARG A 36 1.45 -30.16 -17.24
C ARG A 36 0.29 -29.34 -17.81
N LEU A 37 -0.85 -29.96 -18.06
CA LEU A 37 -2.03 -29.25 -18.55
C LEU A 37 -2.57 -28.27 -17.51
N LEU A 38 -2.59 -28.66 -16.22
CA LEU A 38 -3.00 -27.78 -15.12
C LEU A 38 -2.06 -26.57 -14.99
N VAL A 39 -0.74 -26.79 -15.09
CA VAL A 39 0.26 -25.72 -15.06
C VAL A 39 0.09 -24.77 -16.24
N LEU A 40 -0.19 -25.27 -17.44
CA LEU A 40 -0.44 -24.43 -18.63
C LEU A 40 -1.73 -23.62 -18.48
N ILE A 41 -2.78 -24.19 -17.89
CA ILE A 41 -4.03 -23.48 -17.62
C ILE A 41 -3.79 -22.37 -16.58
N ILE A 42 -3.09 -22.67 -15.48
CA ILE A 42 -2.74 -21.68 -14.45
C ILE A 42 -1.87 -20.58 -15.07
N GLN A 43 -0.88 -20.93 -15.88
CA GLN A 43 -0.01 -19.97 -16.54
C GLN A 43 -0.81 -19.05 -17.48
N HIS A 44 -1.70 -19.62 -18.30
CA HIS A 44 -2.56 -18.84 -19.19
C HIS A 44 -3.53 -17.92 -18.44
N LEU A 45 -4.09 -18.38 -17.32
CA LEU A 45 -4.93 -17.55 -16.45
C LEU A 45 -4.12 -16.42 -15.80
N VAL A 46 -2.90 -16.70 -15.34
CA VAL A 46 -1.99 -15.67 -14.81
C VAL A 46 -1.62 -14.65 -15.89
N ASP A 47 -1.35 -15.09 -17.11
CA ASP A 47 -0.98 -14.21 -18.22
C ASP A 47 -2.17 -13.34 -18.66
N HIS A 48 -3.38 -13.92 -18.76
CA HIS A 48 -4.60 -13.16 -19.04
C HIS A 48 -4.92 -12.16 -17.93
N LEU A 49 -4.75 -12.53 -16.65
CA LEU A 49 -4.93 -11.59 -15.54
C LEU A 49 -3.89 -10.48 -15.55
N LYS A 50 -2.64 -10.75 -15.94
CA LYS A 50 -1.60 -9.73 -16.15
C LYS A 50 -1.96 -8.80 -17.30
N GLU A 51 -2.43 -9.32 -18.43
CA GLU A 51 -2.84 -8.47 -19.57
C GLU A 51 -3.99 -7.52 -19.20
N HIS A 52 -5.00 -8.00 -18.46
CA HIS A 52 -6.07 -7.14 -17.96
C HIS A 52 -5.58 -6.14 -16.90
N PHE A 53 -4.66 -6.55 -16.03
CA PHE A 53 -4.03 -5.66 -15.05
C PHE A 53 -3.16 -4.59 -15.71
N ASP A 54 -2.40 -4.95 -16.75
CA ASP A 54 -1.56 -4.04 -17.52
C ASP A 54 -2.42 -3.06 -18.32
N GLN A 55 -3.56 -3.49 -18.87
CA GLN A 55 -4.55 -2.59 -19.48
C GLN A 55 -5.15 -1.59 -18.48
N ILE A 56 -5.27 -1.96 -17.19
CA ILE A 56 -5.70 -1.07 -16.10
C ILE A 56 -4.54 -0.17 -15.62
N SER A 57 -3.29 -0.64 -15.71
CA SER A 57 -2.10 -0.01 -15.14
C SER A 57 -1.31 0.88 -16.11
N THR A 58 -1.64 0.92 -17.40
CA THR A 58 -0.82 1.60 -18.41
C THR A 58 -1.37 2.97 -18.79
N SER A 59 -1.25 3.93 -17.87
CA SER A 59 -0.99 5.30 -18.30
C SER A 59 0.46 5.63 -17.96
N LYS A 60 1.18 6.28 -18.89
CA LYS A 60 2.54 6.80 -18.63
C LYS A 60 2.62 7.63 -17.33
N ASP A 61 1.48 8.17 -16.89
CA ASP A 61 1.36 8.91 -15.64
C ASP A 61 1.41 8.00 -14.40
N MET A 62 0.89 6.78 -14.46
CA MET A 62 0.98 5.81 -13.36
C MET A 62 2.40 5.29 -13.16
N GLU A 63 3.12 4.98 -14.22
CA GLU A 63 4.53 4.58 -14.14
C GLU A 63 5.39 5.70 -13.54
N LYS A 64 5.20 6.95 -14.01
CA LYS A 64 5.88 8.12 -13.46
C LYS A 64 5.58 8.33 -11.97
N ARG A 65 4.31 8.19 -11.57
CA ARG A 65 3.91 8.30 -10.15
C ARG A 65 4.58 7.21 -9.32
N TYR A 66 4.56 5.97 -9.79
CA TYR A 66 5.19 4.85 -9.08
C TYR A 66 6.71 5.06 -8.93
N ALA A 67 7.39 5.49 -10.00
CA ALA A 67 8.81 5.81 -9.96
C ALA A 67 9.12 6.95 -8.97
N LEU A 68 8.30 8.01 -8.95
CA LEU A 68 8.43 9.10 -7.98
C LEU A 68 8.28 8.60 -6.54
N PHE A 69 7.28 7.76 -6.26
CA PHE A 69 7.10 7.16 -4.92
C PHE A 69 8.29 6.29 -4.52
N LYS A 70 8.84 5.50 -5.44
CA LYS A 70 10.00 4.66 -5.18
C LYS A 70 11.27 5.46 -4.92
N GLN A 71 11.48 6.53 -5.67
CA GLN A 71 12.62 7.42 -5.47
C GLN A 71 12.53 8.10 -4.10
N MET A 72 11.37 8.66 -3.74
CA MET A 72 11.14 9.21 -2.40
C MET A 72 11.47 8.18 -1.30
N GLU A 73 10.92 6.96 -1.41
CA GLU A 73 11.12 5.91 -0.41
C GLU A 73 12.62 5.62 -0.21
N TYR A 74 13.37 5.56 -1.31
CA TYR A 74 14.82 5.36 -1.30
C TYR A 74 15.54 6.53 -0.62
N ASP A 75 15.28 7.76 -1.04
CA ASP A 75 15.96 8.95 -0.53
C ASP A 75 15.70 9.16 0.97
N PHE A 76 14.45 8.95 1.40
CA PHE A 76 14.12 9.04 2.81
C PHE A 76 14.79 7.94 3.64
N LYS A 77 14.84 6.69 3.14
CA LYS A 77 15.58 5.59 3.79
C LYS A 77 17.06 5.90 3.94
N GLN A 78 17.69 6.50 2.92
CA GLN A 78 19.09 6.93 2.99
C GLN A 78 19.29 8.06 4.01
N PHE A 79 18.37 9.00 4.11
CA PHE A 79 18.43 10.08 5.09
C PHE A 79 18.36 9.59 6.54
N ILE A 80 17.53 8.58 6.82
CA ILE A 80 17.34 8.05 8.17
C ILE A 80 18.35 6.96 8.56
N GLN A 81 19.15 6.42 7.62
CA GLN A 81 19.95 5.21 7.88
C GLN A 81 20.95 5.31 9.03
N ASN A 82 21.49 6.50 9.29
CA ASN A 82 22.52 6.75 10.31
C ASN A 82 22.02 7.60 11.49
N LYS A 83 20.70 7.75 11.61
CA LYS A 83 20.08 8.55 12.67
C LYS A 83 19.56 7.63 13.78
N GLN A 84 19.68 8.10 15.01
CA GLN A 84 19.11 7.43 16.16
C GLN A 84 17.63 7.81 16.26
N PHE A 85 16.77 6.81 16.39
CA PHE A 85 15.33 6.98 16.56
C PHE A 85 14.85 6.06 17.66
N ILE A 86 13.79 6.47 18.35
CA ILE A 86 13.15 5.66 19.38
C ILE A 86 12.10 4.73 18.76
N THR A 87 11.75 3.65 19.46
CA THR A 87 10.63 2.80 19.04
C THR A 87 9.29 3.38 19.50
N LYS A 88 8.19 2.91 18.93
CA LYS A 88 6.85 3.24 19.46
C LYS A 88 6.66 2.77 20.90
N GLU A 89 7.36 1.72 21.33
CA GLU A 89 7.33 1.26 22.72
C GLU A 89 8.00 2.29 23.63
N ASP A 90 9.20 2.74 23.27
CA ASP A 90 9.94 3.76 24.01
C ASP A 90 9.17 5.09 24.04
N ALA A 91 8.51 5.44 22.93
CA ALA A 91 7.70 6.64 22.80
C ALA A 91 6.53 6.70 23.80
N ARG A 92 6.05 5.57 24.32
CA ARG A 92 4.99 5.56 25.36
C ARG A 92 5.41 6.20 26.67
N ASN A 93 6.71 6.24 26.94
CA ASN A 93 7.28 6.87 28.12
C ASN A 93 7.43 8.39 27.96
N ASN A 94 7.31 8.92 26.73
CA ASN A 94 7.33 10.34 26.45
C ASN A 94 5.93 10.84 26.11
N ARG A 95 5.25 11.43 27.11
CA ARG A 95 3.89 11.98 26.97
C ARG A 95 3.96 13.42 26.45
N ILE A 96 3.28 13.70 25.35
CA ILE A 96 3.22 15.02 24.72
C ILE A 96 1.77 15.49 24.77
N THR A 97 1.51 16.64 25.37
CA THR A 97 0.15 17.19 25.44
C THR A 97 -0.23 17.85 24.12
N PRO A 98 -1.53 18.04 23.84
CA PRO A 98 -1.98 18.79 22.66
C PRO A 98 -1.43 20.22 22.60
N GLU A 99 -1.30 20.90 23.74
CA GLU A 99 -0.75 22.26 23.82
C GLU A 99 0.73 22.30 23.46
N GLU A 100 1.50 21.26 23.83
CA GLU A 100 2.89 21.15 23.42
C GLU A 100 2.98 20.90 21.91
N LEU A 101 2.22 19.92 21.40
CA LEU A 101 2.16 19.61 19.98
C LEU A 101 1.91 20.86 19.12
N MET A 102 0.99 21.73 19.53
CA MET A 102 0.64 22.96 18.80
C MET A 102 1.78 23.97 18.66
N LYS A 103 2.82 23.90 19.49
CA LYS A 103 3.99 24.80 19.40
C LYS A 103 4.87 24.48 18.19
N HIS A 104 4.86 23.24 17.73
CA HIS A 104 5.69 22.73 16.65
C HIS A 104 4.93 22.83 15.32
N ASN A 105 4.74 24.07 14.87
CA ASN A 105 3.87 24.43 13.75
C ASN A 105 4.57 25.11 12.56
N THR A 106 5.90 25.02 12.46
CA THR A 106 6.70 25.70 11.43
C THR A 106 7.39 24.69 10.52
N GLU A 107 7.85 25.12 9.32
CA GLU A 107 8.50 24.22 8.36
C GLU A 107 9.77 23.54 8.92
N ASP A 108 10.51 24.24 9.77
CA ASP A 108 11.76 23.75 10.39
C ASP A 108 11.52 23.04 11.74
N ASP A 109 10.31 23.16 12.29
CA ASP A 109 9.87 22.57 13.55
C ASP A 109 8.38 22.20 13.44
N ALA A 110 8.14 21.06 12.80
CA ALA A 110 6.84 20.58 12.37
C ALA A 110 6.53 19.22 12.99
N TRP A 111 5.54 19.16 13.86
CA TRP A 111 5.05 17.90 14.42
C TRP A 111 3.62 17.61 13.99
N PHE A 112 3.27 16.32 13.97
CA PHE A 112 1.88 15.85 13.86
C PHE A 112 1.60 14.80 14.91
N SER A 113 0.32 14.66 15.29
CA SER A 113 -0.15 13.41 15.86
C SER A 113 -0.86 12.54 14.82
N TYR A 114 -0.63 11.24 14.91
CA TYR A 114 -1.25 10.23 14.05
C TYR A 114 -1.50 8.97 14.87
N ARG A 115 -2.77 8.57 14.99
CA ARG A 115 -3.19 7.38 15.76
C ARG A 115 -2.62 7.35 17.19
N GLY A 116 -2.61 8.51 17.84
CA GLY A 116 -2.17 8.66 19.23
C GLY A 116 -0.65 8.74 19.44
N TYR A 117 0.17 8.67 18.38
CA TYR A 117 1.61 8.93 18.48
C TYR A 117 1.95 10.29 17.89
N VAL A 118 2.98 10.93 18.42
CA VAL A 118 3.51 12.21 17.92
C VAL A 118 4.78 11.96 17.13
N TYR A 119 4.89 12.63 15.99
CA TYR A 119 5.97 12.49 15.02
C TYR A 119 6.57 13.85 14.68
N ASP A 120 7.91 13.92 14.68
CA ASP A 120 8.64 15.05 14.13
C ASP A 120 8.81 14.85 12.61
N VAL A 121 8.05 15.62 11.82
CA VAL A 121 8.00 15.50 10.37
C VAL A 121 8.81 16.59 9.65
N SER A 122 9.46 17.49 10.39
CA SER A 122 10.40 18.49 9.86
C SER A 122 11.38 17.88 8.84
N PRO A 123 12.05 16.74 9.11
CA PRO A 123 12.94 16.14 8.13
C PRO A 123 12.26 15.48 6.93
N TYR A 124 10.96 15.16 7.02
CA TYR A 124 10.25 14.36 6.03
C TYR A 124 9.68 15.20 4.89
N GLY A 125 9.30 16.45 5.16
CA GLY A 125 8.45 17.19 4.24
C GLY A 125 9.06 17.48 2.86
N GLN A 126 10.39 17.50 2.73
CA GLN A 126 11.09 17.62 1.44
C GLN A 126 10.99 16.35 0.57
N PHE A 127 10.75 15.19 1.18
CA PHE A 127 10.64 13.91 0.48
C PHE A 127 9.20 13.63 0.04
N HIS A 128 8.20 14.20 0.72
CA HIS A 128 6.80 13.96 0.41
C HIS A 128 6.45 14.36 -1.04
N PRO A 129 5.71 13.54 -1.83
CA PRO A 129 5.50 13.81 -3.26
C PRO A 129 4.65 15.07 -3.54
N GLY A 130 3.84 15.49 -2.58
CA GLY A 130 3.11 16.77 -2.62
C GLY A 130 3.93 17.97 -2.16
N GLY A 131 5.13 17.73 -1.61
CA GLY A 131 5.99 18.73 -0.99
C GLY A 131 5.50 19.20 0.38
N LEU A 132 6.34 20.01 1.03
CA LEU A 132 6.14 20.52 2.39
C LEU A 132 4.92 21.46 2.52
N ARG A 133 4.53 22.15 1.44
CA ARG A 133 3.40 23.09 1.46
C ARG A 133 2.06 22.41 1.76
N CYS A 134 1.92 21.13 1.41
CA CYS A 134 0.72 20.34 1.72
C CYS A 134 0.52 20.13 3.22
N PHE A 135 1.54 20.37 4.04
CA PHE A 135 1.55 20.10 5.46
C PHE A 135 1.28 21.33 6.34
N LYS A 136 1.41 22.55 5.80
CA LYS A 136 1.35 23.81 6.57
C LYS A 136 0.14 23.93 7.50
N GLU A 137 -1.03 23.59 7.00
CA GLU A 137 -2.29 23.72 7.75
C GLU A 137 -2.48 22.62 8.80
N TYR A 138 -1.61 21.61 8.80
CA TYR A 138 -1.71 20.42 9.63
C TYR A 138 -0.69 20.39 10.75
N PHE A 139 0.32 21.26 10.75
CA PHE A 139 1.38 21.20 11.76
C PHE A 139 0.81 21.54 13.14
N GLY A 140 1.21 20.75 14.14
CA GLY A 140 0.68 20.85 15.49
C GLY A 140 -0.73 20.28 15.68
N PHE A 141 -1.24 19.49 14.72
CA PHE A 141 -2.56 18.87 14.78
C PHE A 141 -2.53 17.34 14.62
N ASP A 142 -3.65 16.70 14.96
CA ASP A 142 -3.90 15.31 14.57
C ASP A 142 -4.31 15.22 13.09
N VAL A 143 -3.53 14.45 12.34
CA VAL A 143 -3.70 14.27 10.90
C VAL A 143 -4.36 12.94 10.54
N THR A 144 -4.78 12.14 11.52
CA THR A 144 -5.30 10.78 11.34
C THR A 144 -6.42 10.75 10.30
N ARG A 145 -7.41 11.64 10.43
CA ARG A 145 -8.52 11.71 9.47
C ARG A 145 -8.05 12.05 8.06
N VAL A 146 -7.25 13.11 7.90
CA VAL A 146 -6.81 13.55 6.57
C VAL A 146 -5.93 12.52 5.89
N VAL A 147 -5.05 11.86 6.65
CA VAL A 147 -4.17 10.81 6.16
C VAL A 147 -5.01 9.62 5.67
N ILE A 148 -6.00 9.18 6.43
CA ILE A 148 -6.88 8.07 6.02
C ILE A 148 -7.66 8.42 4.74
N MET A 149 -8.15 9.65 4.61
CA MET A 149 -8.89 10.09 3.42
C MET A 149 -8.01 10.18 2.18
N LYS A 150 -6.81 10.76 2.31
CA LYS A 150 -5.92 11.03 1.16
C LYS A 150 -5.03 9.84 0.80
N HIS A 151 -4.74 8.96 1.75
CA HIS A 151 -3.74 7.89 1.61
C HIS A 151 -4.30 6.51 1.97
N LYS A 152 -5.57 6.23 1.62
CA LYS A 152 -6.27 4.97 1.92
C LYS A 152 -5.50 3.69 1.56
N HIS A 153 -4.68 3.75 0.52
CA HIS A 153 -3.93 2.61 -0.02
C HIS A 153 -2.42 2.64 0.32
N VAL A 154 -1.98 3.57 1.18
CA VAL A 154 -0.56 3.73 1.54
C VAL A 154 -0.36 3.30 2.99
N ASN A 155 0.68 2.50 3.24
CA ASN A 155 1.09 2.15 4.60
C ASN A 155 1.92 3.28 5.21
N ILE A 156 1.25 4.30 5.74
CA ILE A 156 1.88 5.48 6.33
C ILE A 156 2.78 5.12 7.51
N ASP A 157 2.37 4.16 8.34
CA ASP A 157 3.16 3.70 9.47
C ASP A 157 4.56 3.25 9.02
N SER A 158 4.69 2.60 7.85
CA SER A 158 6.01 2.19 7.33
C SER A 158 6.95 3.34 6.95
N PHE A 159 6.39 4.50 6.59
CA PHE A 159 7.17 5.68 6.20
C PHE A 159 7.57 6.52 7.41
N ILE A 160 6.63 6.83 8.29
CA ILE A 160 6.90 7.77 9.39
C ILE A 160 7.28 7.08 10.70
N CYS A 161 7.29 5.73 10.79
CA CYS A 161 7.54 5.05 12.07
C CYS A 161 8.83 5.46 12.76
N LYS A 162 9.89 5.79 12.01
CA LYS A 162 11.16 6.23 12.57
C LYS A 162 11.10 7.65 13.13
N LEU A 163 10.14 8.46 12.72
CA LEU A 163 10.00 9.85 13.15
C LEU A 163 9.22 10.01 14.47
N VAL A 164 8.83 8.90 15.11
CA VAL A 164 8.08 8.95 16.36
C VAL A 164 8.95 9.55 17.47
N ILE A 165 8.36 10.45 18.25
CA ILE A 165 9.04 11.12 19.37
C ILE A 165 8.29 10.92 20.70
N GLY A 166 7.00 10.58 20.66
CA GLY A 166 6.21 10.38 21.88
C GLY A 166 4.80 9.86 21.60
N MET A 167 4.02 9.75 22.68
CA MET A 167 2.61 9.42 22.64
C MET A 167 1.80 10.66 23.05
N LEU A 168 0.74 10.95 22.30
CA LEU A 168 -0.17 12.05 22.61
C LEU A 168 -0.90 11.74 23.92
N ASP A 169 -0.93 12.72 24.82
CA ASP A 169 -1.56 12.63 26.14
C ASP A 169 -2.65 13.70 26.26
N GLY A 170 -3.88 13.31 25.90
CA GLY A 170 -5.03 14.19 25.84
C GLY A 170 -5.83 14.04 24.54
N ASP A 171 -6.87 14.86 24.42
CA ASP A 171 -7.74 14.82 23.26
C ASP A 171 -7.05 15.44 22.03
N PRO A 172 -7.09 14.76 20.86
CA PRO A 172 -6.47 15.27 19.65
C PRO A 172 -7.16 16.55 19.16
N ILE A 173 -6.36 17.57 18.87
CA ILE A 173 -6.85 18.81 18.25
C ILE A 173 -6.83 18.61 16.73
N LEU A 174 -7.99 18.80 16.10
CA LEU A 174 -8.14 18.68 14.65
C LEU A 174 -7.92 20.03 13.94
N PRO A 175 -7.35 20.03 12.72
CA PRO A 175 -7.23 21.24 11.92
C PRO A 175 -8.61 21.78 11.55
N GLN A 176 -8.72 23.10 11.38
CA GLN A 176 -10.01 23.79 11.13
C GLN A 176 -10.76 23.23 9.91
N ASN A 177 -10.03 22.85 8.85
CA ASN A 177 -10.57 22.33 7.59
C ASN A 177 -11.13 20.90 7.69
N ASN A 178 -11.04 20.25 8.86
CA ASN A 178 -11.51 18.90 9.13
C ASN A 178 -12.64 18.87 10.19
N ARG A 179 -13.28 19.99 10.53
CA ARG A 179 -14.35 20.04 11.55
C ARG A 179 -15.75 19.67 11.05
N GLU A 180 -15.85 19.29 9.78
CA GLU A 180 -17.09 18.80 9.14
C GLU A 180 -16.97 17.32 8.75
#